data_AF-A0A0S8ISL7-F1
#
_entry.id   AF-A0A0S8ISL7-F1
#
_cell.length_a   1.000
_cell.length_b   1.000
_cell.length_c   1.000
_cell.angle_alpha   90.00
_cell.angle_beta   90.00
_cell.angle_gamma   90.00
#
_symmetry.space_group_name_H-M   'P 1'
#
loop_
_entity.id
_entity.type
_entity.pdbx_description
1 polymer ?
#
loop_
_entity_poly.entity_id
_entity_poly.type
_entity_poly.pdbx_seq_one_letter_code
_entity_poly.pdbx_strand_id
1 'polypeptide(L)'
;LLCGLCTRVCSQLIGQSAISFVHRGPDRKVMPPFDETSESCMACGACVAVCPTGKLTFRDEEGCRIIEEWKTKQPLARCAECGLEFAPQMMVNVLKEKLGLTAEYLDLCPSCRTKKLKETLLATKTFAAASPFTHEE
;
A
#
# COMPACT_ATOMS: atom_id res chain seq x y z
N LEU A 1 -21.36 15.50 6.01
CA LEU A 1 -21.44 14.15 6.62
C LEU A 1 -20.08 13.76 7.21
N LEU A 2 -20.00 13.42 8.50
CA LEU A 2 -18.78 12.91 9.17
C LEU A 2 -18.94 11.41 9.45
N CYS A 3 -18.65 10.55 8.47
CA CYS A 3 -18.88 9.10 8.59
C CYS A 3 -17.78 8.33 9.34
N GLY A 4 -16.55 8.86 9.40
CA GLY A 4 -15.42 8.22 10.10
C GLY A 4 -14.85 6.97 9.42
N LEU A 5 -15.21 6.68 8.17
CA LEU A 5 -14.67 5.51 7.45
C LEU A 5 -13.15 5.63 7.24
N CYS A 6 -12.64 6.83 6.96
CA CYS A 6 -11.22 7.11 6.80
C CYS A 6 -10.41 6.84 8.08
N THR A 7 -10.91 7.23 9.25
CA THR A 7 -10.24 6.98 10.54
C THR A 7 -10.28 5.49 10.90
N ARG A 8 -11.40 4.82 10.61
CA ARG A 8 -11.57 3.38 10.82
C ARG A 8 -10.61 2.56 9.96
N VAL A 9 -10.53 2.82 8.65
CA VAL A 9 -9.62 2.07 7.76
C VAL A 9 -8.16 2.31 8.16
N CYS A 10 -7.79 3.54 8.52
CA CYS A 10 -6.42 3.89 8.89
C CYS A 10 -5.96 3.19 10.19
N SER A 11 -6.85 3.08 11.18
CA SER A 11 -6.53 2.45 12.46
C SER A 11 -6.71 0.93 12.46
N GLN A 12 -7.77 0.40 11.85
CA GLN A 12 -8.12 -1.02 11.97
C GLN A 12 -7.52 -1.89 10.86
N LEU A 13 -7.57 -1.43 9.61
CA LEU A 13 -7.10 -2.23 8.47
C LEU A 13 -5.64 -1.94 8.14
N ILE A 14 -5.24 -0.66 8.14
CA ILE A 14 -3.86 -0.26 7.85
C ILE A 14 -2.97 -0.33 9.10
N GLY A 15 -3.54 -0.05 10.28
CA GLY A 15 -2.84 -0.15 11.56
C GLY A 15 -1.86 1.00 11.83
N GLN A 16 -2.03 2.16 11.20
CA GLN A 16 -1.13 3.32 11.38
C GLN A 16 -1.72 4.41 12.27
N SER A 17 -3.05 4.51 12.35
CA SER A 17 -3.74 5.51 13.18
C SER A 17 -3.30 6.97 12.93
N ALA A 18 -2.88 7.28 11.69
CA ALA A 18 -2.35 8.59 11.30
C ALA A 18 -3.38 9.73 11.31
N ILE A 19 -4.69 9.39 11.30
CA ILE A 19 -5.79 10.35 11.35
C ILE A 19 -6.85 9.90 12.36
N SER A 20 -7.44 10.86 13.06
CA SER A 20 -8.48 10.60 14.06
C SER A 20 -9.50 11.72 14.14
N PHE A 21 -10.55 11.53 14.94
CA PHE A 21 -11.48 12.61 15.24
C PHE A 21 -10.90 13.52 16.31
N VAL A 22 -10.93 14.83 16.04
CA VAL A 22 -10.54 15.87 16.98
C VAL A 22 -11.73 16.76 17.32
N HIS A 23 -11.53 17.59 18.34
CA HIS A 23 -12.55 18.50 18.89
C HIS A 23 -13.83 17.74 19.30
N ARG A 24 -14.87 18.49 19.68
CA ARG A 24 -16.14 17.95 20.15
C ARG A 24 -17.31 18.78 19.61
N GLY A 25 -18.50 18.20 19.62
CA GLY A 25 -19.73 18.88 19.20
C GLY A 25 -19.66 19.34 17.73
N PRO A 26 -20.06 20.59 17.42
CA PRO A 26 -20.13 21.09 16.05
C PRO A 26 -18.74 21.24 15.40
N ASP A 27 -17.69 21.44 16.20
CA ASP A 27 -16.31 21.63 15.69
C ASP A 27 -15.60 20.31 15.39
N ARG A 28 -16.28 19.18 15.57
CA ARG A 28 -15.71 17.85 15.37
C ARG A 28 -15.30 17.67 13.91
N LYS A 29 -14.02 17.37 13.68
CA LYS A 29 -13.46 17.09 12.34
C LYS A 29 -12.49 15.91 12.39
N VAL A 30 -12.12 15.39 11.22
CA VAL A 30 -11.03 14.42 11.07
C VAL A 30 -9.78 15.19 10.71
N MET A 31 -8.69 14.95 11.44
CA MET A 31 -7.37 15.49 11.11
C MET A 31 -6.26 14.58 11.67
N PRO A 32 -5.02 14.78 11.21
CA PRO A 32 -3.84 14.29 11.90
C PRO A 32 -3.71 14.84 13.33
N PRO A 33 -2.94 14.19 14.21
CA PRO A 33 -2.60 14.73 15.53
C PRO A 33 -2.04 16.15 15.44
N PHE A 34 -2.47 17.03 16.34
CA PHE A 34 -2.01 18.42 16.44
C PHE A 34 -2.19 19.29 15.17
N ASP A 35 -3.00 18.87 14.20
CA ASP A 35 -3.18 19.54 12.89
C ASP A 35 -1.87 19.62 12.05
N GLU A 36 -0.92 18.74 12.37
CA GLU A 36 0.39 18.61 11.73
C GLU A 36 0.53 17.29 10.97
N THR A 37 1.43 17.25 9.98
CA THR A 37 1.65 16.04 9.19
C THR A 37 2.02 14.86 10.08
N SER A 38 1.25 13.78 10.02
CA SER A 38 1.54 12.58 10.80
C SER A 38 2.67 11.78 10.14
N GLU A 39 3.76 11.55 10.87
CA GLU A 39 4.88 10.69 10.44
C GLU A 39 4.44 9.24 10.20
N SER A 40 3.34 8.80 10.84
CA SER A 40 2.76 7.47 10.63
C SER A 40 1.99 7.36 9.29
N CYS A 41 1.69 8.47 8.62
CA CYS A 41 0.95 8.47 7.37
C CYS A 41 1.83 8.00 6.21
N MET A 42 1.64 6.75 5.78
CA MET A 42 2.35 6.18 4.62
C MET A 42 1.81 6.62 3.24
N ALA A 43 0.93 7.62 3.20
CA ALA A 43 0.19 8.02 1.98
C ALA A 43 -0.47 6.84 1.22
N CYS A 44 -0.98 5.84 1.95
CA CYS A 44 -1.49 4.59 1.36
C CYS A 44 -2.75 4.75 0.50
N GLY A 45 -3.43 5.89 0.55
CA GLY A 45 -4.65 6.15 -0.23
C GLY A 45 -5.89 5.37 0.24
N ALA A 46 -5.80 4.52 1.28
CA ALA A 46 -6.94 3.75 1.76
C ALA A 46 -8.10 4.65 2.24
N CYS A 47 -7.77 5.79 2.87
CA CYS A 47 -8.76 6.77 3.28
C CYS A 47 -9.50 7.42 2.09
N VAL A 48 -8.81 7.63 0.97
CA VAL A 48 -9.37 8.15 -0.28
C VAL A 48 -10.33 7.12 -0.87
N ALA A 49 -9.91 5.86 -0.98
CA ALA A 49 -10.70 4.78 -1.56
C ALA A 49 -12.03 4.53 -0.85
N VAL A 50 -12.08 4.70 0.48
CA VAL A 50 -13.32 4.47 1.26
C VAL A 50 -14.15 5.73 1.45
N CYS A 51 -13.74 6.89 0.93
CA CYS A 51 -14.43 8.15 1.15
C CYS A 51 -15.70 8.23 0.29
N PRO A 52 -16.92 8.15 0.87
CA PRO A 52 -18.15 8.15 0.08
C PRO A 52 -18.45 9.54 -0.53
N THR A 53 -17.80 10.59 -0.03
CA THR A 53 -18.04 11.97 -0.47
C THR A 53 -17.00 12.47 -1.48
N GLY A 54 -15.95 11.70 -1.76
CA GLY A 54 -14.83 12.15 -2.61
C GLY A 54 -14.05 13.35 -2.06
N LYS A 55 -14.15 13.62 -0.74
CA LYS A 55 -13.50 14.80 -0.13
C LYS A 55 -11.99 14.62 0.07
N LEU A 56 -11.52 13.38 0.05
CA LEU A 56 -10.11 13.06 0.19
C LEU A 56 -9.57 12.69 -1.18
N THR A 57 -8.40 13.22 -1.52
CA THR A 57 -7.75 12.95 -2.81
C THR A 57 -6.26 12.68 -2.62
N PHE A 58 -5.64 12.05 -3.61
CA PHE A 58 -4.19 12.00 -3.69
C PHE A 58 -3.76 12.24 -5.13
N ARG A 59 -2.53 12.72 -5.27
CA ARG A 59 -1.85 12.91 -6.56
C ARG A 59 -0.43 12.39 -6.46
N ASP A 60 0.04 11.83 -7.56
CA ASP A 60 1.41 11.41 -7.72
C ASP A 60 2.11 12.42 -8.63
N GLU A 61 3.09 13.13 -8.10
CA GLU A 61 3.81 14.20 -8.78
C GLU A 61 5.26 14.23 -8.31
N GLU A 62 6.21 14.45 -9.22
CA GLU A 62 7.65 14.51 -8.91
C GLU A 62 8.17 13.29 -8.11
N GLY A 63 7.64 12.10 -8.40
CA GLY A 63 8.02 10.87 -7.70
C GLY A 63 7.55 10.79 -6.24
N CYS A 64 6.60 11.63 -5.85
CA CYS A 64 5.99 11.61 -4.52
C CYS A 64 4.47 11.48 -4.62
N ARG A 65 3.86 10.78 -3.66
CA ARG A 65 2.42 10.82 -3.42
C ARG A 65 2.11 11.91 -2.40
N ILE A 66 1.18 12.78 -2.76
CA ILE A 66 0.72 13.90 -1.93
C ILE A 66 -0.76 13.68 -1.57
N ILE A 67 -1.07 13.78 -0.27
CA ILE A 67 -2.43 13.86 0.26
C ILE A 67 -2.58 15.23 0.91
N GLU A 68 -3.19 16.16 0.19
CA GLU A 68 -3.29 17.58 0.57
C GLU A 68 -4.04 17.75 1.89
N GLU A 69 -5.13 17.00 2.09
CA GLU A 69 -5.97 17.13 3.28
C GLU A 69 -5.21 16.77 4.56
N TRP A 70 -4.19 15.92 4.47
CA TRP A 70 -3.34 15.49 5.58
C TRP A 70 -1.94 16.09 5.55
N LYS A 71 -1.67 17.04 4.64
CA LYS A 71 -0.36 17.68 4.43
C LYS A 71 0.78 16.65 4.32
N THR A 72 0.49 15.47 3.77
CA THR A 72 1.43 14.35 3.72
C THR A 72 2.05 14.27 2.33
N LYS A 73 3.38 14.28 2.26
CA LYS A 73 4.17 13.99 1.05
C LYS A 73 5.05 12.78 1.32
N GLN A 74 4.92 11.73 0.51
CA GLN A 74 5.69 10.50 0.65
C GLN A 74 6.32 10.10 -0.67
N PRO A 75 7.64 9.79 -0.72
CA PRO A 75 8.30 9.37 -1.95
C PRO A 75 7.75 8.02 -2.43
N LEU A 76 7.72 7.82 -3.74
CA LEU A 76 7.30 6.58 -4.38
C LEU A 76 8.51 5.65 -4.56
N ALA A 77 8.31 4.37 -4.24
CA ALA A 77 9.23 3.31 -4.56
C ALA A 77 9.27 3.08 -6.07
N ARG A 78 10.48 2.90 -6.59
CA ARG A 78 10.75 2.58 -7.99
C ARG A 78 11.00 1.09 -8.15
N CYS A 79 10.40 0.52 -9.18
CA CYS A 79 10.61 -0.88 -9.55
C CYS A 79 12.07 -1.11 -9.95
N ALA A 80 12.73 -2.11 -9.35
CA ALA A 80 14.12 -2.45 -9.67
C ALA A 80 14.34 -2.93 -11.13
N GLU A 81 13.28 -3.36 -11.82
CA GLU A 81 13.37 -3.85 -13.21
C GLU A 81 12.97 -2.84 -14.27
N CYS A 82 11.80 -2.23 -14.10
CA CYS A 82 11.23 -1.35 -15.14
C CYS A 82 11.28 0.13 -14.77
N GLY A 83 11.76 0.49 -13.57
CA GLY A 83 11.86 1.87 -13.09
C GLY A 83 10.53 2.54 -12.73
N LEU A 84 9.39 1.84 -12.87
CA LEU A 84 8.06 2.39 -12.61
C LEU A 84 7.90 2.75 -11.12
N GLU A 85 7.38 3.95 -10.86
CA GLU A 85 6.92 4.41 -9.55
C GLU A 85 5.56 3.78 -9.24
N PHE A 86 5.46 2.96 -8.18
CA PHE A 86 4.28 2.09 -8.01
C PHE A 86 3.59 2.16 -6.64
N ALA A 87 4.30 2.51 -5.57
CA ALA A 87 3.73 2.58 -4.22
C ALA A 87 4.55 3.54 -3.34
N PRO A 88 3.98 4.10 -2.27
CA PRO A 88 4.76 4.87 -1.30
C PRO A 88 5.89 4.04 -0.70
N GLN A 89 7.08 4.62 -0.59
CA GLN A 89 8.29 3.96 -0.08
C GLN A 89 8.07 3.43 1.34
N MET A 90 7.43 4.22 2.20
CA MET A 90 7.13 3.81 3.57
C MET A 90 6.21 2.59 3.62
N MET A 91 5.25 2.47 2.69
CA MET A 91 4.41 1.27 2.57
C MET A 91 5.25 0.03 2.22
N VAL A 92 6.18 0.17 1.27
CA VAL A 92 7.09 -0.93 0.89
C VAL A 92 7.95 -1.34 2.08
N ASN A 93 8.49 -0.37 2.83
CA ASN A 93 9.31 -0.63 4.01
C ASN A 93 8.53 -1.41 5.09
N VAL A 94 7.30 -0.99 5.40
CA VAL A 94 6.44 -1.70 6.36
C VAL A 94 6.09 -3.11 5.89
N LEU A 95 5.87 -3.31 4.59
CA LEU A 95 5.63 -4.65 4.04
C LEU A 95 6.88 -5.54 4.14
N LYS A 96 8.08 -4.99 3.92
CA LYS A 96 9.35 -5.72 4.07
C LYS A 96 9.54 -6.19 5.51
N GLU A 97 9.26 -5.34 6.47
CA GLU A 97 9.37 -5.67 7.89
C GLU A 97 8.34 -6.73 8.32
N LYS A 98 7.08 -6.62 7.88
CA LYS A 98 6.00 -7.49 8.35
C LYS A 98 5.94 -8.87 7.69
N LEU A 99 6.27 -8.97 6.40
CA LEU A 99 5.93 -10.16 5.63
C LEU A 99 7.05 -11.20 5.55
N GLY A 100 8.28 -10.88 6.01
CA GLY A 100 9.42 -11.81 5.90
C GLY A 100 9.71 -12.29 4.47
N LEU A 101 9.11 -11.64 3.47
CA LEU A 101 9.33 -11.93 2.05
C LEU A 101 10.70 -11.40 1.65
N THR A 102 11.30 -12.02 0.64
CA THR A 102 12.58 -11.54 0.10
C THR A 102 12.43 -10.08 -0.34
N ALA A 103 13.38 -9.24 0.06
CA ALA A 103 13.40 -7.82 -0.31
C ALA A 103 13.24 -7.63 -1.83
N GLU A 104 13.84 -8.55 -2.60
CA GLU A 104 13.76 -8.65 -4.05
C GLU A 104 12.33 -8.70 -4.61
N TYR A 105 11.38 -9.36 -3.93
CA TYR A 105 10.00 -9.41 -4.40
C TYR A 105 9.28 -8.07 -4.19
N LEU A 106 9.53 -7.43 -3.04
CA LEU A 106 8.85 -6.18 -2.67
C LEU A 106 9.41 -4.95 -3.41
N ASP A 107 10.59 -5.06 -4.00
CA ASP A 107 11.20 -4.02 -4.85
C ASP A 107 10.71 -4.02 -6.30
N LEU A 108 9.82 -4.95 -6.66
CA LEU A 108 9.20 -5.02 -7.98
C LEU A 108 7.80 -4.40 -7.96
N CYS A 109 7.37 -3.79 -9.06
CA CYS A 109 5.99 -3.34 -9.23
C CYS A 109 5.02 -4.53 -9.45
N PRO A 110 3.69 -4.35 -9.29
CA PRO A 110 2.72 -5.44 -9.47
C PRO A 110 2.82 -6.17 -10.81
N SER A 111 3.10 -5.44 -11.89
CA SER A 111 3.25 -6.02 -13.24
C SER A 111 4.50 -6.91 -13.35
N CYS A 112 5.66 -6.42 -12.89
CA CYS A 112 6.90 -7.20 -12.89
C CYS A 112 6.82 -8.42 -11.94
N ARG A 113 6.21 -8.27 -10.75
CA ARG A 113 5.96 -9.40 -9.83
C ARG A 113 5.15 -10.51 -10.52
N THR A 114 4.08 -10.12 -11.20
CA THR A 114 3.21 -11.07 -11.92
C THR A 114 3.97 -11.77 -13.04
N LYS A 115 4.80 -11.03 -13.79
CA LYS A 115 5.63 -11.60 -14.87
C LYS A 115 6.62 -12.63 -14.33
N LYS A 116 7.40 -12.30 -13.29
CA LYS A 116 8.33 -13.24 -12.67
C LYS A 116 7.64 -14.47 -12.11
N LEU A 117 6.53 -14.29 -11.40
CA LEU A 117 5.78 -15.42 -10.86
C LEU A 117 5.33 -16.38 -11.96
N LYS A 118 4.85 -15.84 -13.10
CA LYS A 118 4.49 -16.66 -14.28
C LYS A 118 5.69 -17.43 -14.81
N GLU A 119 6.85 -16.80 -14.95
CA GLU A 119 8.08 -17.43 -15.41
C GLU A 119 8.53 -18.55 -14.46
N THR A 120 8.55 -18.30 -13.14
CA THR A 120 8.89 -19.31 -12.12
C THR A 120 7.93 -20.49 -12.15
N LEU A 121 6.62 -20.25 -12.22
CA LEU A 121 5.61 -21.31 -12.27
C LEU A 121 5.75 -22.17 -13.54
N LEU A 122 6.04 -21.56 -14.70
CA LEU A 122 6.30 -22.29 -15.94
C LEU A 122 7.56 -23.14 -15.84
N ALA A 123 8.64 -22.61 -15.26
CA ALA A 123 9.89 -23.35 -15.02
C ALA A 123 9.73 -24.49 -14.01
N THR A 124 8.74 -24.43 -13.12
CA THR A 124 8.46 -25.51 -12.15
C THR A 124 7.58 -26.59 -12.77
N LYS A 125 6.68 -26.25 -13.70
CA LYS A 125 5.83 -27.20 -14.43
C LYS A 125 6.62 -28.16 -15.32
N THR A 126 7.78 -27.75 -15.85
CA THR A 126 8.65 -28.64 -16.62
C THR A 126 9.28 -29.74 -15.75
N PHE A 127 9.44 -29.52 -14.44
CA PHE A 127 9.92 -30.56 -13.51
C PHE A 127 8.82 -31.52 -13.04
N ALA A 128 7.56 -31.08 -12.95
CA ALA A 128 6.44 -31.95 -12.56
C ALA A 128 6.09 -33.00 -13.64
N ALA A 129 6.51 -32.81 -14.88
CA ALA A 129 6.31 -33.76 -15.98
C ALA A 129 7.31 -34.94 -15.98
N ALA A 130 8.28 -34.97 -15.06
CA ALA A 130 9.28 -36.03 -14.94
C ALA A 130 9.09 -36.90 -13.68
N SER A 131 7.85 -37.14 -13.24
CA SER A 131 7.56 -38.13 -12.19
C SER A 131 7.36 -39.53 -12.81
N PRO A 132 8.17 -40.54 -12.43
CA PRO A 132 8.14 -41.89 -13.02
C PRO A 132 7.08 -42.81 -12.39
N PHE A 133 5.96 -42.30 -11.88
CA PHE A 133 4.89 -43.16 -11.37
C PHE A 133 3.99 -43.66 -12.50
N THR A 134 4.51 -44.63 -13.25
CA THR A 134 3.71 -45.62 -13.98
C THR A 134 2.93 -46.42 -12.94
N HIS A 135 1.62 -46.22 -12.85
CA HIS A 135 0.74 -47.21 -12.26
C HIS A 135 0.63 -48.37 -13.24
N GLU A 136 1.32 -49.46 -12.92
CA GLU A 136 1.16 -50.77 -13.54
C GLU A 136 0.38 -51.65 -12.55
N GLU A 137 -0.68 -52.27 -13.07
CA GLU A 137 -1.59 -53.30 -12.54
C GLU A 137 -2.62 -52.93 -11.44
#